data_AF-A0AAW5JDT7-F1
#
_entry.id   AF-A0AAW5JDT7-F1
#
_cell.length_a   1.000
_cell.length_b   1.000
_cell.length_c   1.000
_cell.angle_alpha   90.00
_cell.angle_beta   90.00
_cell.angle_gamma   90.00
#
_symmetry.space_group_name_H-M   'P 1'
#
loop_
_entity.id
_entity.type
_entity.pdbx_description
1 polymer ?
#
loop_
_entity_poly.entity_id
_entity_poly.type
_entity_poly.pdbx_seq_one_letter_code
_entity_poly.pdbx_strand_id
1 'polypeptide(L)'
;MNNPKAADEFYKIERSGAQFPDEAVKARLTINVKPQFQKAMVDAAVRLTAERHDIITAKVAGPAKIGTLTDAAVFYVGGDFSSAQTLAKELQALLPEDAFINHTPAGMQSMGKGLCYAERTPQDRTSHGMSRASIIESALADTSMLSLEKKLRNAFKSAGYNPDNPAFRLE
;
A
#
# COMPACT_ATOMS: atom_id res chain seq x y z
N MET A 1 11.44 18.50 22.63
CA MET A 1 10.59 17.51 23.33
C MET A 1 10.87 16.14 22.74
N ASN A 2 11.25 15.14 23.55
CA ASN A 2 11.43 13.77 23.08
C ASN A 2 10.07 13.06 23.17
N ASN A 3 9.48 12.68 22.03
CA ASN A 3 8.31 11.81 22.00
C ASN A 3 8.79 10.36 22.26
N PRO A 4 8.41 9.72 23.38
CA PRO A 4 8.85 8.36 23.68
C PRO A 4 8.32 7.31 22.69
N LYS A 5 7.27 7.64 21.92
CA LYS A 5 6.67 6.76 20.91
C LYS A 5 7.24 6.96 19.51
N ALA A 6 8.21 7.86 19.34
CA ALA A 6 8.78 8.17 18.03
C ALA A 6 9.28 6.91 17.30
N ALA A 7 9.90 5.96 18.00
CA ALA A 7 10.37 4.72 17.38
C ALA A 7 9.23 3.83 16.83
N ASP A 8 8.02 3.96 17.39
CA ASP A 8 6.82 3.18 17.08
C ASP A 8 5.82 3.93 16.21
N GLU A 9 6.14 5.14 15.74
CA GLU A 9 5.24 5.90 14.88
C GLU A 9 5.48 5.59 13.41
N PHE A 10 4.57 6.08 12.57
CA PHE A 10 4.82 6.16 11.14
C PHE A 10 5.08 7.60 10.77
N TYR A 11 6.01 7.80 9.84
CA TYR A 11 6.44 9.11 9.39
C TYR A 11 5.97 9.32 7.96
N LYS A 12 5.37 10.49 7.70
CA LYS A 12 4.94 10.88 6.38
C LYS A 12 6.08 11.64 5.69
N ILE A 13 6.27 11.36 4.40
CA ILE A 13 7.19 12.06 3.51
C ILE A 13 6.34 12.76 2.46
N GLU A 14 6.50 14.07 2.38
CA GLU A 14 5.72 14.95 1.51
C GLU A 14 6.62 15.96 0.81
N ARG A 15 6.18 16.41 -0.36
CA ARG A 15 6.83 17.51 -1.08
C ARG A 15 6.42 18.83 -0.44
N SER A 16 7.40 19.65 -0.09
CA SER A 16 7.14 20.99 0.49
C SER A 16 6.26 21.83 -0.46
N GLY A 17 5.23 22.46 0.10
CA GLY A 17 4.29 23.30 -0.65
C GLY A 17 3.31 22.55 -1.56
N ALA A 18 3.37 21.21 -1.63
CA ALA A 18 2.42 20.43 -2.40
C ALA A 18 1.22 20.04 -1.51
N GLN A 19 0.02 20.40 -1.97
CA GLN A 19 -1.23 19.87 -1.41
C GLN A 19 -1.93 19.07 -2.49
N PHE A 20 -2.28 17.83 -2.14
CA PHE A 20 -3.06 16.96 -2.98
C PHE A 20 -4.40 16.69 -2.32
N PRO A 21 -5.51 16.76 -3.08
CA PRO A 21 -6.80 16.32 -2.56
C PRO A 21 -6.76 14.80 -2.35
N ASP A 22 -7.56 14.28 -1.42
CA ASP A 22 -7.57 12.85 -1.08
C ASP A 22 -7.87 11.96 -2.29
N GLU A 23 -8.67 12.46 -3.24
CA GLU A 23 -9.04 11.80 -4.49
C GLU A 23 -7.85 11.64 -5.46
N ALA A 24 -6.75 12.37 -5.23
CA ALA A 24 -5.53 12.19 -6.02
C ALA A 24 -4.86 10.84 -5.73
N VAL A 25 -5.11 10.23 -4.58
CA VAL A 25 -4.58 8.90 -4.24
C VAL A 25 -5.45 7.83 -4.89
N LYS A 26 -4.94 7.23 -5.96
CA LYS A 26 -5.61 6.17 -6.71
C LYS A 26 -5.14 4.78 -6.34
N ALA A 27 -3.91 4.64 -5.86
CA ALA A 27 -3.35 3.36 -5.50
C ALA A 27 -2.25 3.50 -4.44
N ARG A 28 -1.78 2.36 -3.95
CA ARG A 28 -0.65 2.25 -3.04
C ARG A 28 0.32 1.18 -3.51
N LEU A 29 1.61 1.45 -3.33
CA LEU A 29 2.69 0.48 -3.42
C LEU A 29 3.28 0.28 -2.02
N THR A 30 3.13 -0.92 -1.46
CA THR A 30 3.72 -1.33 -0.19
C THR A 30 5.05 -2.03 -0.45
N ILE A 31 6.05 -1.66 0.34
CA ILE A 31 7.38 -2.26 0.31
C ILE A 31 7.70 -2.86 1.67
N ASN A 32 8.26 -4.07 1.65
CA ASN A 32 8.76 -4.77 2.81
C ASN A 32 10.25 -5.05 2.67
N VAL A 33 11.05 -4.45 3.54
CA VAL A 33 12.50 -4.62 3.60
C VAL A 33 12.93 -5.15 4.97
N LYS A 34 14.08 -5.83 5.02
CA LYS A 34 14.69 -6.26 6.28
C LYS A 34 15.14 -5.03 7.10
N PRO A 35 15.09 -5.10 8.44
CA PRO A 35 15.38 -3.95 9.30
C PRO A 35 16.72 -3.26 9.03
N GLN A 36 17.78 -4.02 8.71
CA GLN A 36 19.10 -3.46 8.43
C GLN A 36 19.15 -2.52 7.21
N PHE A 37 18.16 -2.60 6.32
CA PHE A 37 18.05 -1.74 5.13
C PHE A 37 17.09 -0.56 5.32
N GLN A 38 16.60 -0.31 6.54
CA GLN A 38 15.67 0.78 6.84
C GLN A 38 16.17 2.13 6.30
N LYS A 39 17.43 2.48 6.60
CA LYS A 39 17.98 3.77 6.19
C LYS A 39 17.96 3.91 4.66
N ALA A 40 18.44 2.90 3.94
CA ALA A 40 18.45 2.90 2.47
C ALA A 40 17.02 3.03 1.90
N MET A 41 16.05 2.35 2.51
CA MET A 41 14.65 2.47 2.12
C MET A 41 14.09 3.88 2.36
N VAL A 42 14.40 4.50 3.50
CA VAL A 42 14.00 5.89 3.79
C VAL A 42 14.63 6.85 2.80
N ASP A 43 15.93 6.70 2.52
CA ASP A 43 16.64 7.53 1.53
C ASP A 43 16.01 7.39 0.14
N ALA A 44 15.67 6.17 -0.29
CA ALA A 44 14.96 5.91 -1.53
C ALA A 44 13.56 6.54 -1.54
N ALA A 45 12.81 6.47 -0.43
CA ALA A 45 11.48 7.06 -0.32
C ALA A 45 11.50 8.59 -0.39
N VAL A 46 12.47 9.23 0.26
CA VAL A 46 12.68 10.68 0.17
C VAL A 46 13.01 11.08 -1.26
N ARG A 47 14.00 10.40 -1.87
CA ARG A 47 14.43 10.68 -3.24
C ARG A 47 13.27 10.56 -4.24
N LEU A 48 12.58 9.42 -4.25
CA LEU A 48 11.50 9.18 -5.21
C LEU A 48 10.32 10.12 -4.98
N THR A 49 9.96 10.41 -3.74
CA THR A 49 8.88 11.37 -3.45
C THR A 49 9.21 12.77 -3.95
N ALA A 50 10.49 13.16 -3.96
CA ALA A 50 10.94 14.43 -4.51
C ALA A 50 10.99 14.44 -6.04
N GLU A 51 11.46 13.36 -6.67
CA GLU A 51 11.71 13.27 -8.11
C GLU A 51 10.45 12.92 -8.93
N ARG A 52 9.49 12.17 -8.36
CA ARG A 52 8.32 11.67 -9.08
C ARG A 52 7.04 12.43 -8.74
N HIS A 53 6.39 12.96 -9.77
CA HIS A 53 5.14 13.72 -9.61
C HIS A 53 3.90 12.85 -9.38
N ASP A 54 3.92 11.57 -9.78
CA ASP A 54 2.83 10.63 -9.56
C ASP A 54 2.74 10.10 -8.12
N ILE A 55 3.79 10.30 -7.31
CA ILE A 55 3.77 10.03 -5.87
C ILE A 55 3.13 11.21 -5.15
N ILE A 56 1.97 10.97 -4.55
CA ILE A 56 1.22 11.96 -3.76
C ILE A 56 1.90 12.17 -2.41
N THR A 57 2.23 11.07 -1.73
CA THR A 57 2.94 11.05 -0.46
C THR A 57 3.49 9.65 -0.20
N ALA A 58 4.53 9.55 0.62
CA ALA A 58 4.99 8.27 1.13
C ALA A 58 4.86 8.23 2.66
N LYS A 59 4.83 7.01 3.20
CA LYS A 59 4.78 6.73 4.63
C LYS A 59 5.79 5.64 4.95
N VAL A 60 6.61 5.84 5.97
CA VAL A 60 7.61 4.86 6.42
C VAL A 60 7.38 4.50 7.89
N ALA A 61 7.57 3.24 8.24
CA ALA A 61 7.51 2.78 9.62
C ALA A 61 8.73 3.29 10.42
N GLY A 62 8.50 3.63 11.68
CA GLY A 62 9.55 3.89 12.65
C GLY A 62 10.41 2.64 12.89
N PRO A 63 11.64 2.82 13.40
CA PRO A 63 12.63 1.74 13.52
C PRO A 63 12.17 0.54 14.35
N ALA A 64 11.32 0.73 15.36
CA ALA A 64 10.82 -0.37 16.19
C ALA A 64 9.76 -1.24 15.48
N LYS A 65 9.22 -0.78 14.34
CA LYS A 65 8.13 -1.42 13.59
C LYS A 65 8.57 -2.12 12.30
N ILE A 66 9.80 -1.92 11.85
CA ILE A 66 10.26 -2.53 10.60
C ILE A 66 10.52 -4.01 10.81
N GLY A 67 10.04 -4.83 9.87
CA GLY A 67 10.13 -6.29 9.92
C GLY A 67 9.09 -6.95 10.82
N THR A 68 8.30 -6.19 11.57
CA THR A 68 7.21 -6.72 12.43
C THR A 68 5.82 -6.42 11.88
N LEU A 69 5.71 -5.49 10.94
CA LEU A 69 4.45 -5.10 10.28
C LEU A 69 4.39 -5.60 8.83
N THR A 70 3.17 -5.58 8.28
CA THR A 70 2.90 -5.93 6.88
C THR A 70 3.44 -4.89 5.89
N ASP A 71 3.75 -3.67 6.36
CA ASP A 71 4.07 -2.50 5.55
C ASP A 71 5.26 -1.73 6.15
N ALA A 72 6.49 -1.95 5.66
CA ALA A 72 7.66 -1.15 6.09
C ALA A 72 7.62 0.27 5.49
N ALA A 73 7.22 0.38 4.22
CA ALA A 73 6.94 1.65 3.57
C ALA A 73 5.77 1.54 2.61
N VAL A 74 5.10 2.67 2.37
CA VAL A 74 3.95 2.80 1.49
C VAL A 74 4.09 4.05 0.67
N PHE A 75 4.01 3.92 -0.65
CA PHE A 75 3.88 5.04 -1.58
C PHE A 75 2.43 5.15 -2.01
N TYR A 76 1.82 6.30 -1.77
CA TYR A 76 0.48 6.62 -2.25
C TYR A 76 0.62 7.33 -3.59
N VAL A 77 0.03 6.76 -4.63
CA VAL A 77 0.25 7.19 -6.02
C VAL A 77 -1.05 7.55 -6.71
N GLY A 78 -0.99 8.52 -7.62
CA GLY A 78 -2.09 8.91 -8.50
C GLY A 78 -2.08 8.23 -9.86
N GLY A 79 -1.03 7.45 -10.15
CA GLY A 79 -0.86 6.66 -11.37
C GLY A 79 -1.64 5.35 -11.37
N ASP A 80 -1.57 4.65 -12.50
CA ASP A 80 -2.12 3.30 -12.70
C ASP A 80 -1.10 2.20 -12.34
N PHE A 81 -1.47 0.94 -12.61
CA PHE A 81 -0.60 -0.20 -12.34
C PHE A 81 0.71 -0.17 -13.14
N SER A 82 0.71 0.38 -14.36
CA SER A 82 1.93 0.53 -15.16
C SER A 82 2.89 1.53 -14.51
N SER A 83 2.39 2.66 -14.02
CA SER A 83 3.21 3.62 -13.27
C SER A 83 3.79 3.00 -12.00
N ALA A 84 3.00 2.18 -11.29
CA ALA A 84 3.47 1.45 -10.11
C ALA A 84 4.55 0.41 -10.45
N GLN A 85 4.49 -0.23 -11.62
CA GLN A 85 5.55 -1.14 -12.11
C GLN A 85 6.85 -0.39 -12.37
N THR A 86 6.79 0.80 -12.96
CA THR A 86 7.97 1.65 -13.15
C THR A 86 8.57 2.06 -11.81
N LEU A 87 7.75 2.52 -10.88
CA LEU A 87 8.18 2.86 -9.52
C LEU A 87 8.83 1.66 -8.81
N ALA A 88 8.25 0.46 -8.92
CA ALA A 88 8.81 -0.76 -8.34
C ALA A 88 10.21 -1.08 -8.90
N LYS A 89 10.44 -0.90 -10.21
CA LYS A 89 11.76 -1.09 -10.83
C LYS A 89 12.79 -0.06 -10.33
N GLU A 90 12.38 1.19 -10.19
CA GLU A 90 13.26 2.25 -9.65
C GLU A 90 13.65 1.95 -8.20
N LEU A 91 12.72 1.48 -7.38
CA LEU A 91 12.99 1.04 -6.02
C LEU A 91 13.97 -0.13 -5.97
N GLN A 92 13.83 -1.11 -6.87
CA GLN A 92 14.77 -2.23 -7.01
C GLN A 92 16.17 -1.77 -7.44
N ALA A 93 16.28 -0.68 -8.21
CA ALA A 93 17.57 -0.12 -8.59
C ALA A 93 18.25 0.66 -7.44
N LEU A 94 17.46 1.17 -6.48
CA LEU A 94 17.95 1.94 -5.33
C LEU A 94 18.27 1.07 -4.11
N LEU A 95 17.76 -0.17 -4.06
CA LEU A 95 17.90 -1.06 -2.91
C LEU A 95 18.59 -2.37 -3.31
N PRO A 96 19.44 -2.92 -2.44
CA PRO A 96 20.00 -4.25 -2.65
C PRO A 96 18.90 -5.32 -2.81
N GLU A 97 19.12 -6.31 -3.69
CA GLU A 97 18.14 -7.38 -3.92
C GLU A 97 17.83 -8.19 -2.65
N ASP A 98 18.83 -8.35 -1.77
CA ASP A 98 18.68 -9.05 -0.51
C ASP A 98 17.94 -8.22 0.55
N ALA A 99 17.63 -6.95 0.27
CA ALA A 99 16.88 -6.09 1.18
C ALA A 99 15.42 -6.50 1.32
N PHE A 100 14.82 -7.04 0.25
CA PHE A 100 13.39 -7.31 0.22
C PHE A 100 12.98 -8.56 1.01
N ILE A 101 11.85 -8.47 1.70
CA ILE A 101 11.20 -9.60 2.39
C ILE A 101 10.12 -10.17 1.47
N ASN A 102 10.11 -11.48 1.27
CA ASN A 102 9.06 -12.13 0.46
C ASN A 102 7.75 -12.22 1.25
N HIS A 103 6.99 -11.12 1.29
CA HIS A 103 5.71 -11.03 1.99
C HIS A 103 4.74 -10.16 1.19
N THR A 104 3.51 -10.66 0.99
CA THR A 104 2.42 -9.93 0.34
C THR A 104 1.26 -9.76 1.31
N PRO A 105 0.91 -8.52 1.71
CA PRO A 105 -0.26 -8.28 2.55
C PRO A 105 -1.55 -8.77 1.90
N ALA A 106 -2.50 -9.22 2.72
CA ALA A 106 -3.79 -9.70 2.22
C ALA A 106 -4.52 -8.64 1.38
N GLY A 107 -5.12 -9.08 0.27
CA GLY A 107 -5.83 -8.21 -0.67
C GLY A 107 -4.93 -7.29 -1.51
N MET A 108 -3.62 -7.54 -1.57
CA MET A 108 -2.68 -6.85 -2.46
C MET A 108 -2.18 -7.79 -3.56
N GLN A 109 -1.86 -7.21 -4.72
CA GLN A 109 -1.21 -7.87 -5.84
C GLN A 109 0.30 -7.87 -5.62
N SER A 110 0.93 -9.04 -5.62
CA SER A 110 2.40 -9.13 -5.64
C SER A 110 2.94 -8.63 -6.98
N MET A 111 3.98 -7.80 -6.93
CA MET A 111 4.73 -7.32 -8.10
C MET A 111 6.15 -7.88 -8.14
N GLY A 112 6.50 -8.72 -7.17
CA GLY A 112 7.85 -9.19 -6.91
C GLY A 112 8.12 -9.29 -5.42
N LYS A 113 9.31 -9.79 -5.07
CA LYS A 113 9.73 -9.97 -3.68
C LYS A 113 9.65 -8.65 -2.92
N GLY A 114 8.77 -8.59 -1.93
CA GLY A 114 8.60 -7.42 -1.05
C GLY A 114 7.96 -6.20 -1.68
N LEU A 115 7.37 -6.31 -2.87
CA LEU A 115 6.73 -5.20 -3.60
C LEU A 115 5.27 -5.58 -3.89
N CYS A 116 4.33 -4.81 -3.35
CA CYS A 116 2.91 -5.16 -3.36
C CYS A 116 2.05 -3.96 -3.74
N TYR A 117 1.05 -4.15 -4.60
CA TYR A 117 0.18 -3.09 -5.09
C TYR A 117 -1.27 -3.30 -4.71
N ALA A 118 -1.98 -2.21 -4.44
CA ALA A 118 -3.44 -2.21 -4.37
C ALA A 118 -4.01 -0.85 -4.75
N GLU A 119 -5.14 -0.88 -5.45
CA GLU A 119 -5.92 0.29 -5.80
C GLU A 119 -6.87 0.71 -4.69
N ARG A 120 -7.20 1.99 -4.70
CA ARG A 120 -8.20 2.59 -3.83
C ARG A 120 -9.39 3.00 -4.68
N THR A 121 -10.60 2.61 -4.27
CA THR A 121 -11.82 3.12 -4.89
C THR A 121 -12.10 4.54 -4.40
N PRO A 122 -12.71 5.41 -5.22
CA PRO A 122 -13.04 6.78 -4.81
C PRO A 122 -13.96 6.87 -3.59
N GLN A 123 -14.67 5.81 -3.21
CA GLN A 123 -15.54 5.75 -2.05
C GLN A 123 -14.81 5.36 -0.76
N ASP A 124 -13.63 4.75 -0.86
CA ASP A 124 -12.85 4.30 0.30
C ASP A 124 -12.11 5.46 0.96
N ARG A 125 -12.31 5.64 2.27
CA ARG A 125 -11.69 6.70 3.09
C ARG A 125 -10.85 6.13 4.23
N THR A 126 -10.66 4.81 4.27
CA THR A 126 -10.01 4.12 5.39
C THR A 126 -8.61 3.61 5.00
N SER A 127 -7.91 2.98 5.95
CA SER A 127 -6.69 2.25 5.62
C SER A 127 -7.02 1.01 4.79
N HIS A 128 -6.06 0.55 3.96
CA HIS A 128 -6.24 -0.66 3.13
C HIS A 128 -6.78 -1.86 3.92
N GLY A 129 -6.16 -2.16 5.06
CA GLY A 129 -6.58 -3.31 5.87
C GLY A 129 -8.02 -3.18 6.36
N MET A 130 -8.43 -1.98 6.81
CA MET A 130 -9.81 -1.74 7.27
C MET A 130 -10.82 -1.82 6.12
N SER A 131 -10.48 -1.25 4.96
CA SER A 131 -11.30 -1.32 3.75
C SER A 131 -11.56 -2.76 3.31
N ARG A 132 -10.52 -3.60 3.28
CA ARG A 132 -10.69 -5.00 2.90
C ARG A 132 -11.43 -5.78 3.98
N ALA A 133 -11.21 -5.47 5.26
CA ALA A 133 -11.95 -6.08 6.36
C ALA A 133 -13.45 -5.78 6.30
N SER A 134 -13.86 -4.53 6.03
CA SER A 134 -15.30 -4.18 5.96
C SER A 134 -16.02 -4.85 4.79
N ILE A 135 -15.30 -5.08 3.67
CA ILE A 135 -15.86 -5.83 2.53
C ILE A 135 -16.04 -7.30 2.90
N ILE A 136 -15.06 -7.90 3.59
CA ILE A 136 -15.17 -9.29 4.08
C ILE A 136 -16.30 -9.41 5.09
N GLU A 137 -16.44 -8.46 6.02
CA GLU A 137 -17.56 -8.39 6.97
C GLU A 137 -18.91 -8.38 6.24
N SER A 138 -19.04 -7.57 5.19
CA SER A 138 -20.25 -7.51 4.37
C SER A 138 -20.58 -8.86 3.69
N ALA A 139 -19.55 -9.59 3.23
CA ALA A 139 -19.73 -10.93 2.67
C ALA A 139 -20.15 -11.97 3.72
N LEU A 140 -19.68 -11.83 4.97
CA LEU A 140 -20.07 -12.70 6.08
C LEU A 140 -21.48 -12.43 6.58
N ALA A 141 -21.95 -11.19 6.47
CA ALA A 141 -23.32 -10.79 6.82
C ALA A 141 -24.37 -11.23 5.77
N ASP A 142 -23.96 -11.64 4.57
CA ASP A 142 -24.85 -12.15 3.53
C ASP A 142 -25.47 -13.49 3.95
N THR A 143 -26.78 -13.50 4.19
CA THR A 143 -27.56 -14.67 4.65
C THR A 143 -27.97 -15.63 3.51
N SER A 144 -27.58 -15.36 2.26
CA SER A 144 -27.89 -16.24 1.13
C SER A 144 -27.20 -17.60 1.25
N MET A 145 -27.74 -18.60 0.55
CA MET A 145 -27.17 -19.95 0.46
C MET A 145 -25.99 -20.06 -0.53
N LEU A 146 -25.39 -18.93 -0.94
CA LEU A 146 -24.22 -18.90 -1.81
C LEU A 146 -22.96 -19.39 -1.07
N SER A 147 -21.96 -19.87 -1.83
CA SER A 147 -20.63 -20.16 -1.27
C SER A 147 -19.95 -18.88 -0.78
N LEU A 148 -19.04 -19.00 0.20
CA LEU A 148 -18.28 -17.86 0.71
C LEU A 148 -17.52 -17.13 -0.41
N GLU A 149 -16.96 -17.86 -1.37
CA GLU A 149 -16.30 -17.27 -2.55
C GLU A 149 -17.26 -16.38 -3.33
N LYS A 150 -18.47 -16.84 -3.64
CA LYS A 150 -19.47 -16.03 -4.37
C LYS A 150 -19.90 -14.80 -3.56
N LYS A 151 -20.06 -14.95 -2.24
CA LYS A 151 -20.37 -13.82 -1.34
C LYS A 151 -19.26 -12.77 -1.35
N LEU A 152 -18.00 -13.19 -1.24
CA LEU A 152 -16.84 -12.31 -1.32
C LEU A 152 -16.76 -11.60 -2.68
N ARG A 153 -16.89 -12.34 -3.78
CA ARG A 153 -16.89 -11.76 -5.14
C ARG A 153 -17.99 -10.71 -5.30
N ASN A 154 -19.20 -10.99 -4.81
CA ASN A 154 -20.31 -10.04 -4.84
C ASN A 154 -20.03 -8.81 -3.96
N ALA A 155 -19.48 -8.99 -2.76
CA ALA A 155 -19.14 -7.88 -1.86
C ALA A 155 -18.05 -6.98 -2.45
N PHE A 156 -16.97 -7.56 -2.99
CA PHE A 156 -15.92 -6.81 -3.68
C PHE A 156 -16.46 -6.04 -4.89
N LYS A 157 -17.26 -6.70 -5.74
CA LYS A 157 -17.90 -6.05 -6.88
C LYS A 157 -18.78 -4.87 -6.45
N SER A 158 -19.59 -5.06 -5.40
CA SER A 158 -20.49 -4.02 -4.88
C SER A 158 -19.72 -2.83 -4.28
N ALA A 159 -18.53 -3.08 -3.73
CA ALA A 159 -17.63 -2.05 -3.22
C ALA A 159 -16.77 -1.37 -4.32
N GLY A 160 -16.97 -1.72 -5.59
CA GLY A 160 -16.25 -1.13 -6.72
C GLY A 160 -14.87 -1.75 -6.98
N TYR A 161 -14.62 -2.97 -6.49
CA TYR A 161 -13.39 -3.72 -6.72
C TYR A 161 -13.60 -4.86 -7.72
N ASN A 162 -12.53 -5.25 -8.41
CA ASN A 162 -12.54 -6.42 -9.28
C ASN A 162 -12.76 -7.69 -8.44
N PRO A 163 -13.84 -8.46 -8.70
CA PRO A 163 -14.16 -9.66 -7.92
C PRO A 163 -13.12 -10.78 -8.07
N ASP A 164 -12.36 -10.79 -9.16
CA ASP A 164 -11.35 -11.81 -9.44
C ASP A 164 -9.96 -11.40 -8.94
N ASN A 165 -9.76 -10.10 -8.71
CA ASN A 165 -8.54 -9.60 -8.08
C ASN A 165 -8.84 -8.35 -7.22
N PRO A 166 -9.03 -8.51 -5.89
CA PRO A 166 -9.44 -7.43 -5.00
C PRO A 166 -8.38 -6.34 -4.78
N ALA A 167 -7.19 -6.51 -5.36
CA ALA A 167 -6.18 -5.47 -5.42
C ALA A 167 -6.52 -4.39 -6.46
N PHE A 168 -7.42 -4.64 -7.40
CA PHE A 168 -7.76 -3.72 -8.49
C PHE A 168 -9.20 -3.22 -8.37
N ARG A 169 -9.46 -2.01 -8.84
CA ARG A 169 -10.83 -1.50 -8.99
C ARG A 169 -11.58 -2.30 -10.06
N LEU A 170 -12.90 -2.24 -9.96
CA LEU A 170 -13.79 -2.65 -11.03
C LEU A 170 -13.71 -1.60 -12.15
N GLU A 171 -13.41 -2.05 -13.37
CA GLU A 171 -13.43 -1.19 -14.58
C GLU A 171 -14.84 -0.72 -14.93
#